data_AF-C4R3Y4-F1
#
_entry.id   AF-C4R3Y4-F1
#
_cell.length_a   1.000
_cell.length_b   1.000
_cell.length_c   1.000
_cell.angle_alpha   90.00
_cell.angle_beta   90.00
_cell.angle_gamma   90.00
#
_symmetry.space_group_name_H-M   'P 1'
#
loop_
_entity.id
_entity.type
_entity.pdbx_description
1 polymer ?
#
loop_
_entity_poly.entity_id
_entity_poly.type
_entity_poly.pdbx_seq_one_letter_code
_entity_poly.pdbx_strand_id
1 'polypeptide(L)'
;MLEGKFEEASLLKKIVEAMKDCVSSCNFNCTENGISVQAVDNSRVLLISLLIEKDTFEEYRCDRNITLGVGLGSLSKIIGNGANSDYLTISADDDADKLNIIFEDKVKDKISEYNLKLLDIDADLLDVGPMDTDATITLPSADFAKICKDMKVLSESLQIIVTKDSALFQSVGDIGTGNIVIRPKTDIDHPEESVTISLDKPIDLSFGSKYLSDIIKATSLSQKVTIKLTDQSPGVFEYKLPSGYLRFYLAPKFDESN
;
A
#
# COMPACT_ATOMS: atom_id res chain seq x y z
N MET A 1 3.41 24.59 11.45
CA MET A 1 2.17 24.34 10.72
C MET A 1 2.44 23.34 9.60
N LEU A 2 1.47 22.47 9.33
CA LEU A 2 1.43 21.59 8.16
C LEU A 2 0.40 22.13 7.16
N GLU A 3 0.77 22.14 5.88
CA GLU A 3 -0.13 22.32 4.75
C GLU A 3 0.37 21.47 3.57
N GLY A 4 -0.50 20.63 3.00
CA GLY A 4 -0.18 19.79 1.86
C GLY A 4 -1.34 19.74 0.87
N LYS A 5 -1.13 20.25 -0.35
CA LYS A 5 -2.12 20.31 -1.42
C LYS A 5 -1.83 19.27 -2.49
N PHE A 6 -2.77 18.34 -2.69
CA PHE A 6 -2.76 17.36 -3.77
C PHE A 6 -3.46 17.95 -5.00
N GLU A 7 -2.84 17.76 -6.18
CA GLU A 7 -3.44 18.07 -7.49
C GLU A 7 -4.79 17.38 -7.68
N GLU A 8 -4.87 16.10 -7.28
CA GLU A 8 -6.10 15.33 -7.32
C GLU A 8 -6.37 14.64 -5.98
N ALA A 9 -7.57 14.89 -5.45
CA ALA A 9 -8.12 14.19 -4.30
C ALA A 9 -8.12 12.66 -4.47
N SER A 10 -8.16 12.17 -5.72
CA SER A 10 -8.16 10.76 -6.07
C SER A 10 -6.99 10.00 -5.43
N LEU A 11 -5.81 10.63 -5.30
CA LEU A 11 -4.62 9.97 -4.78
C LEU A 11 -4.76 9.62 -3.30
N LEU A 12 -5.04 10.60 -2.44
CA LEU A 12 -5.21 10.35 -1.00
C LEU A 12 -6.37 9.38 -0.74
N LYS A 13 -7.46 9.47 -1.51
CA LYS A 13 -8.57 8.51 -1.43
C LYS A 13 -8.10 7.09 -1.67
N LYS A 14 -7.40 6.84 -2.78
CA LYS A 14 -6.92 5.49 -3.11
C LYS A 14 -5.94 4.96 -2.05
N ILE A 15 -5.08 5.82 -1.50
CA ILE A 15 -4.13 5.45 -0.44
C ILE A 15 -4.91 5.00 0.82
N VAL A 16 -5.86 5.80 1.28
CA VAL A 16 -6.67 5.49 2.46
C VAL A 16 -7.52 4.25 2.24
N GLU A 17 -8.13 4.08 1.06
CA GLU A 17 -8.90 2.89 0.71
C GLU A 17 -8.05 1.60 0.71
N ALA A 18 -6.77 1.70 0.33
CA ALA A 18 -5.85 0.56 0.37
C ALA A 18 -5.43 0.17 1.80
N MET A 19 -5.49 1.10 2.75
CA MET A 19 -5.00 0.89 4.12
C MET A 19 -6.10 0.59 5.13
N LYS A 20 -7.30 1.17 4.97
CA LYS A 20 -8.35 1.22 6.01
C LYS A 20 -8.87 -0.14 6.49
N ASP A 21 -8.74 -1.19 5.67
CA ASP A 21 -9.18 -2.54 6.01
C ASP A 21 -8.06 -3.37 6.64
N CYS A 22 -6.81 -2.90 6.54
CA CYS A 22 -5.66 -3.52 7.19
C CYS A 22 -5.47 -2.99 8.62
N VAL A 23 -5.65 -1.68 8.82
CA VAL A 23 -5.45 -1.00 10.11
C VAL A 23 -6.58 0.02 10.34
N SER A 24 -7.08 0.12 11.59
CA SER A 24 -8.19 1.02 11.93
C SER A 24 -7.76 2.48 12.06
N SER A 25 -6.56 2.70 12.59
CA SER A 25 -5.97 4.02 12.85
C SER A 25 -4.45 3.96 12.77
N CYS A 26 -3.82 5.07 12.42
CA CYS A 26 -2.36 5.16 12.33
C CYS A 26 -1.87 6.61 12.48
N ASN A 27 -0.58 6.75 12.74
CA ASN A 27 0.10 8.04 12.82
C ASN A 27 0.64 8.46 11.45
N PHE A 28 0.20 9.63 10.99
CA PHE A 28 0.78 10.32 9.83
C PHE A 28 1.88 11.24 10.36
N ASN A 29 3.13 10.86 10.12
CA ASN A 29 4.30 11.62 10.51
C ASN A 29 4.66 12.56 9.37
N CYS A 30 4.44 13.85 9.57
CA CYS A 30 4.73 14.88 8.60
C CYS A 30 6.05 15.57 8.95
N THR A 31 6.88 15.77 7.94
CA THR A 31 8.20 16.41 8.02
C THR A 31 8.38 17.32 6.82
N GLU A 32 9.44 18.13 6.77
CA GLU A 32 9.74 18.96 5.59
C GLU A 32 9.88 18.17 4.26
N ASN A 33 10.13 16.86 4.33
CA ASN A 33 10.32 15.99 3.16
C ASN A 33 9.04 15.28 2.69
N GLY A 34 7.94 15.41 3.43
CA GLY A 34 6.68 14.76 3.12
C GLY A 34 6.07 14.02 4.31
N ILE A 35 5.19 13.08 4.00
CA ILE A 35 4.37 12.35 4.97
C ILE A 35 4.72 10.87 4.93
N SER A 36 4.99 10.29 6.10
CA SER A 36 5.18 8.85 6.25
C SER A 36 4.17 8.26 7.22
N VAL A 37 3.76 7.01 6.96
CA VAL A 37 2.94 6.23 7.89
C VAL A 37 3.60 4.87 8.07
N GLN A 38 3.59 4.40 9.30
CA GLN A 38 3.89 3.02 9.62
C GLN A 38 2.81 2.48 10.57
N ALA A 39 2.23 1.34 10.23
CA ALA A 39 1.15 0.76 11.02
C ALA A 39 1.13 -0.76 10.89
N VAL A 40 0.94 -1.44 12.01
CA VAL A 40 0.85 -2.89 12.09
C VAL A 40 -0.61 -3.29 12.32
N ASP A 41 -1.06 -4.35 11.66
CA ASP A 41 -2.40 -4.89 11.89
C ASP A 41 -2.55 -5.51 13.28
N ASN A 42 -3.79 -5.75 13.70
CA ASN A 42 -4.08 -6.31 15.04
C ASN A 42 -3.44 -7.70 15.27
N SER A 43 -3.22 -8.49 14.21
CA SER A 43 -2.57 -9.80 14.32
C SER A 43 -1.04 -9.73 14.31
N ARG A 44 -0.46 -8.55 14.03
CA ARG A 44 0.99 -8.33 13.90
C ARG A 44 1.66 -9.17 12.80
N VAL A 45 0.90 -9.50 11.76
CA VAL A 45 1.35 -10.30 10.61
C VAL A 45 1.57 -9.41 9.38
N LEU A 46 0.85 -8.29 9.30
CA LEU A 46 0.92 -7.33 8.20
C LEU A 46 1.37 -5.96 8.72
N LEU A 47 2.47 -5.45 8.19
CA LEU A 47 2.93 -4.08 8.40
C LEU A 47 2.74 -3.27 7.12
N ILE A 48 2.20 -2.06 7.28
CA ILE A 48 2.08 -1.07 6.22
C ILE A 48 3.15 0.00 6.41
N SER A 49 3.82 0.35 5.32
CA SER A 49 4.70 1.53 5.23
C SER A 49 4.30 2.39 4.05
N LEU A 50 3.91 3.62 4.32
CA LEU A 50 3.60 4.63 3.32
C LEU A 50 4.68 5.71 3.37
N LEU A 51 5.12 6.16 2.20
CA LEU A 51 5.89 7.37 2.02
C LEU A 51 5.26 8.18 0.89
N ILE A 52 4.84 9.40 1.20
CA ILE A 52 4.41 10.41 0.23
C ILE A 52 5.43 11.54 0.31
N GLU A 53 6.32 11.63 -0.66
CA GLU A 53 7.33 12.69 -0.68
C GLU A 53 6.70 14.02 -1.07
N LYS A 54 7.31 15.13 -0.63
CA LYS A 54 6.81 16.50 -0.90
C LYS A 54 6.57 16.77 -2.39
N ASP A 55 7.31 16.11 -3.28
CA ASP A 55 7.19 16.26 -4.75
C ASP A 55 5.89 15.65 -5.31
N THR A 56 5.13 14.90 -4.50
CA THR A 56 3.78 14.43 -4.86
C THR A 56 2.72 15.53 -4.74
N PHE A 57 2.99 16.58 -3.99
CA PHE A 57 2.06 17.68 -3.74
C PHE A 57 2.31 18.82 -4.72
N GLU A 58 1.27 19.58 -5.06
CA GLU A 58 1.45 20.88 -5.74
C GLU A 58 2.15 21.88 -4.82
N GLU A 59 1.69 21.91 -3.56
CA GLU A 59 2.24 22.76 -2.51
C GLU A 59 2.39 21.93 -1.25
N TYR A 60 3.57 21.99 -0.64
CA TYR A 60 3.84 21.29 0.62
C TYR A 60 4.69 22.15 1.53
N ARG A 61 4.21 22.32 2.76
CA ARG A 61 4.90 23.04 3.82
C ARG A 61 4.70 22.31 5.13
N CYS A 62 5.79 22.03 5.82
CA CYS A 62 5.77 21.47 7.16
C CYS A 62 6.86 22.17 7.97
N ASP A 63 6.47 23.16 8.78
CA ASP A 63 7.45 24.00 9.51
C ASP A 63 8.17 23.23 10.63
N ARG A 64 7.52 22.21 11.17
CA ARG A 64 7.99 21.37 12.27
C ARG A 64 7.44 19.97 12.07
N ASN A 65 8.21 18.99 12.52
CA ASN A 65 7.74 17.61 12.53
C ASN A 65 6.48 17.51 13.39
N ILE A 66 5.41 17.00 12.80
CA ILE A 66 4.11 16.82 13.46
C ILE A 66 3.62 15.40 13.22
N THR A 67 3.03 14.80 14.25
CA THR A 67 2.42 13.48 14.18
C THR A 67 0.93 13.63 14.33
N LEU A 68 0.18 13.14 13.34
CA LEU A 68 -1.28 13.22 13.30
C LEU A 68 -1.87 11.82 13.44
N GLY A 69 -2.47 11.53 14.59
CA GLY A 69 -3.17 10.27 14.81
C GLY A 69 -4.53 10.27 14.11
N VAL A 70 -4.70 9.41 13.11
CA VAL A 70 -5.86 9.43 12.22
C VAL A 70 -6.60 8.10 12.24
N GLY A 71 -7.92 8.15 12.47
CA GLY A 71 -8.81 7.01 12.23
C GLY A 71 -9.13 6.88 10.74
N LEU A 72 -8.63 5.83 10.09
CA LEU A 72 -8.72 5.65 8.63
C LEU A 72 -10.17 5.47 8.14
N GLY A 73 -11.03 4.83 8.92
CA GLY A 73 -12.45 4.72 8.60
C GLY A 73 -13.18 6.06 8.61
N SER A 74 -12.82 6.96 9.53
CA SER A 74 -13.37 8.32 9.58
C SER A 74 -12.80 9.19 8.47
N LEU A 75 -11.49 9.10 8.22
CA LEU A 75 -10.85 9.81 7.13
C LEU A 75 -11.46 9.42 5.78
N SER A 76 -11.59 8.11 5.49
CA SER A 76 -12.22 7.58 4.27
C SER A 76 -13.63 8.17 4.04
N LYS A 77 -14.47 8.23 5.08
CA LYS A 77 -15.81 8.83 4.99
C LYS A 77 -15.77 10.32 4.64
N ILE A 78 -14.85 11.08 5.24
CA ILE A 78 -14.73 12.53 4.98
C ILE A 78 -14.22 12.76 3.56
N ILE A 79 -13.11 12.11 3.19
CA ILE A 79 -12.50 12.34 1.87
C ILE A 79 -13.37 11.80 0.72
N GLY A 80 -14.29 10.87 1.00
CA GLY A 80 -15.29 10.40 0.04
C GLY A 80 -16.29 11.45 -0.43
N ASN A 81 -16.39 12.62 0.24
CA ASN A 81 -17.36 13.66 -0.14
C ASN A 81 -16.88 14.56 -1.30
N GLY A 82 -15.56 14.67 -1.54
CA GLY A 82 -15.02 15.40 -2.68
C GLY A 82 -15.12 14.60 -3.98
N ALA A 83 -15.08 15.27 -5.13
CA ALA A 83 -14.87 14.58 -6.41
C ALA A 83 -13.42 14.09 -6.52
N ASN A 84 -13.14 13.17 -7.43
CA ASN A 84 -11.78 12.64 -7.61
C ASN A 84 -10.83 13.67 -8.25
N SER A 85 -11.38 14.56 -9.07
CA SER A 85 -10.67 15.61 -9.78
C SER A 85 -10.49 16.90 -8.98
N ASP A 86 -11.05 17.01 -7.78
CA ASP A 86 -10.90 18.20 -6.94
C ASP A 86 -9.46 18.32 -6.45
N TYR A 87 -9.00 19.55 -6.22
CA TYR A 87 -7.84 19.75 -5.36
C TYR A 87 -8.19 19.32 -3.93
N LEU A 88 -7.23 18.72 -3.22
CA LEU A 88 -7.39 18.34 -1.82
C LEU A 88 -6.26 18.93 -1.01
N THR A 89 -6.59 19.79 -0.05
CA THR A 89 -5.61 20.35 0.90
C THR A 89 -5.83 19.76 2.28
N ILE A 90 -4.76 19.26 2.89
CA ILE A 90 -4.74 18.90 4.32
C ILE A 90 -3.91 19.92 5.09
N SER A 91 -4.39 20.34 6.25
CA SER A 91 -3.63 21.24 7.12
C SER A 91 -3.87 20.98 8.60
N ALA A 92 -2.85 21.29 9.40
CA ALA A 92 -2.88 21.17 10.86
C ALA A 92 -1.93 22.19 11.50
N ASP A 93 -2.37 22.79 12.61
CA ASP A 93 -1.52 23.60 13.47
C ASP A 93 -0.53 22.72 14.27
N ASP A 94 0.49 23.33 14.90
CA ASP A 94 1.53 22.58 15.61
C ASP A 94 0.97 21.74 16.80
N ASP A 95 -0.02 22.28 17.52
CA ASP A 95 -0.72 21.63 18.64
C ASP A 95 -2.16 21.24 18.24
N ALA A 96 -2.33 20.67 17.04
CA ALA A 96 -3.64 20.39 16.48
C ALA A 96 -4.41 19.29 17.24
N ASP A 97 -5.69 19.53 17.51
CA ASP A 97 -6.68 18.53 17.93
C ASP A 97 -7.52 18.00 16.75
N LYS A 98 -7.29 18.56 15.55
CA LYS A 98 -8.05 18.30 14.33
C LYS A 98 -7.17 18.42 13.08
N LEU A 99 -7.43 17.57 12.10
CA LEU A 99 -6.94 17.69 10.73
C LEU A 99 -7.98 18.43 9.90
N ASN A 100 -7.60 19.57 9.30
CA ASN A 100 -8.45 20.26 8.34
C ASN A 100 -8.28 19.65 6.95
N ILE A 101 -9.39 19.49 6.23
CA ILE A 101 -9.45 18.89 4.90
C ILE A 101 -10.32 19.78 4.03
N ILE A 102 -9.73 20.36 2.99
CA ILE A 102 -10.40 21.29 2.06
C ILE A 102 -10.41 20.65 0.67
N PHE A 103 -11.58 20.66 0.04
CA PHE A 103 -11.76 20.33 -1.37
C PHE A 103 -12.09 21.59 -2.16
N GLU A 104 -11.41 21.78 -3.29
CA GLU A 104 -11.68 22.87 -4.22
C GLU A 104 -12.01 22.27 -5.60
N ASP A 105 -13.22 22.52 -6.09
CA ASP A 105 -13.64 22.11 -7.44
C ASP A 105 -12.87 22.96 -8.48
N LYS A 106 -12.27 22.32 -9.48
CA LYS A 106 -11.43 23.00 -10.48
C LYS A 106 -12.20 23.85 -11.49
N VAL A 107 -13.51 23.62 -11.61
CA VAL A 107 -14.36 24.27 -12.62
C VAL A 107 -15.40 25.16 -11.95
N LYS A 108 -15.96 24.70 -10.84
CA LYS A 108 -16.97 25.43 -10.08
C LYS A 108 -16.29 26.16 -8.94
N ASP A 109 -16.80 27.35 -8.62
CA ASP A 109 -16.39 28.08 -7.42
C ASP A 109 -17.01 27.46 -6.15
N LYS A 110 -16.69 26.18 -5.90
CA LYS A 110 -17.19 25.39 -4.77
C LYS A 110 -16.00 24.93 -3.93
N ILE A 111 -16.03 25.35 -2.67
CA ILE A 111 -15.08 24.91 -1.64
C ILE A 111 -15.84 24.11 -0.59
N SER A 112 -15.29 22.99 -0.15
CA SER A 112 -15.86 22.17 0.93
C SER A 112 -14.80 21.91 2.00
N GLU A 113 -15.07 22.34 3.22
CA GLU A 113 -14.14 22.23 4.36
C GLU A 113 -14.68 21.26 5.40
N TYR A 114 -13.81 20.38 5.88
CA TYR A 114 -14.12 19.36 6.88
C TYR A 114 -13.02 19.32 7.94
N ASN A 115 -13.41 19.15 9.20
CA ASN A 115 -12.48 19.02 10.31
C ASN A 115 -12.60 17.61 10.90
N LEU A 116 -11.52 16.83 10.84
CA LEU A 116 -11.43 15.48 11.41
C LEU A 116 -10.73 15.55 12.77
N LYS A 117 -11.38 15.08 13.83
CA LYS A 117 -10.73 14.97 15.14
C LYS A 117 -9.55 13.99 15.09
N LEU A 118 -8.42 14.41 15.65
CA LEU A 118 -7.24 13.58 15.79
C LEU A 118 -7.37 12.64 16.99
N LEU A 119 -6.63 11.55 16.95
CA LEU A 119 -6.52 10.55 18.00
C LEU A 119 -5.14 10.64 18.64
N ASP A 120 -5.09 10.30 19.92
CA ASP A 120 -3.83 10.02 20.60
C ASP A 120 -3.47 8.55 20.34
N ILE A 121 -2.38 8.30 19.62
CA ILE A 121 -1.95 6.96 19.20
C ILE A 121 -0.48 6.80 19.58
N ASP A 122 -0.20 5.79 20.39
CA ASP A 122 1.16 5.42 20.75
C ASP A 122 2.00 5.10 19.50
N ALA A 123 3.16 5.75 19.40
CA ALA A 123 4.06 5.58 18.26
C ALA A 123 4.99 4.37 18.48
N ASP A 124 4.54 3.19 18.04
CA ASP A 124 5.39 2.01 17.90
C ASP A 124 6.03 2.00 16.50
N LEU A 125 7.10 2.79 16.33
CA LEU A 125 7.90 2.76 15.10
C LEU A 125 8.79 1.52 15.10
N LEU A 126 8.59 0.65 14.12
CA LEU A 126 9.46 -0.47 13.81
C LEU A 126 10.58 0.01 12.89
N ASP A 127 11.82 -0.28 13.27
CA ASP A 127 12.96 -0.07 12.37
C ASP A 127 12.91 -1.12 11.24
N VAL A 128 12.46 -0.68 10.07
CA VAL A 128 12.50 -1.48 8.84
C VAL A 128 13.81 -1.14 8.15
N GLY A 129 14.87 -1.81 8.58
CA GLY A 129 16.19 -1.71 7.97
C GLY A 129 16.20 -2.14 6.50
N PRO A 130 17.32 -1.93 5.78
CA PRO A 130 17.48 -2.45 4.43
C PRO A 130 17.32 -3.98 4.45
N MET A 131 16.42 -4.50 3.61
CA MET A 131 16.19 -5.93 3.47
C MET A 131 16.83 -6.41 2.18
N ASP A 132 17.74 -7.38 2.29
CA ASP A 132 18.21 -8.15 1.15
C ASP A 132 17.01 -8.90 0.52
N THR A 133 17.04 -9.06 -0.79
CA THR A 133 15.95 -9.68 -1.54
C THR A 133 16.51 -10.80 -2.40
N ASP A 134 16.07 -12.03 -2.17
CA ASP A 134 16.50 -13.19 -2.96
C ASP A 134 15.73 -13.32 -4.29
N ALA A 135 14.49 -12.81 -4.35
CA ALA A 135 13.69 -12.78 -5.56
C ALA A 135 12.86 -11.51 -5.69
N THR A 136 12.88 -10.88 -6.87
CA THR A 136 12.01 -9.73 -7.19
C THR A 136 11.16 -10.04 -8.41
N ILE A 137 9.85 -9.91 -8.29
CA ILE A 137 8.89 -10.00 -9.38
C ILE A 137 8.23 -8.64 -9.55
N THR A 138 8.23 -8.10 -10.76
CA THR A 138 7.40 -6.93 -11.10
C THR A 138 6.46 -7.32 -12.23
N LEU A 139 5.15 -7.15 -12.01
CA LEU A 139 4.08 -7.55 -12.94
C LEU A 139 2.91 -6.55 -12.90
N PRO A 140 2.00 -6.58 -13.88
CA PRO A 140 0.79 -5.77 -13.84
C PRO A 140 0.02 -6.00 -12.53
N SER A 141 -0.35 -4.92 -11.86
CA SER A 141 -1.04 -4.99 -10.57
C SER A 141 -2.42 -5.63 -10.71
N ALA A 142 -3.09 -5.41 -11.85
CA ALA A 142 -4.37 -6.03 -12.19
C ALA A 142 -4.27 -7.55 -12.30
N ASP A 143 -3.20 -8.07 -12.91
CA ASP A 143 -2.94 -9.51 -13.02
C ASP A 143 -2.70 -10.13 -11.65
N PHE A 144 -1.85 -9.50 -10.82
CA PHE A 144 -1.62 -9.96 -9.46
C PHE A 144 -2.93 -9.97 -8.63
N ALA A 145 -3.74 -8.91 -8.75
CA ALA A 145 -5.03 -8.84 -8.08
C ALA A 145 -5.99 -9.96 -8.52
N LYS A 146 -5.99 -10.29 -9.82
CA LYS A 146 -6.78 -11.40 -10.35
C LYS A 146 -6.29 -12.74 -9.82
N ILE A 147 -4.97 -12.97 -9.82
CA ILE A 147 -4.35 -14.19 -9.27
C ILE A 147 -4.77 -14.38 -7.81
N CYS A 148 -4.61 -13.36 -6.95
CA CYS A 148 -4.99 -13.47 -5.54
C CYS A 148 -6.48 -13.76 -5.34
N LYS A 149 -7.36 -13.15 -6.15
CA LYS A 149 -8.81 -13.41 -6.09
C LYS A 149 -9.16 -14.83 -6.52
N ASP A 150 -8.61 -15.30 -7.64
CA ASP A 150 -8.86 -16.64 -8.18
C ASP A 150 -8.36 -17.72 -7.20
N MET A 151 -7.16 -17.52 -6.64
CA MET A 151 -6.54 -18.48 -5.71
C MET A 151 -7.24 -18.52 -4.36
N LYS A 152 -7.78 -17.40 -3.87
CA LYS A 152 -8.57 -17.35 -2.63
C LYS A 152 -9.81 -18.24 -2.66
N VAL A 153 -10.41 -18.46 -3.84
CA VAL A 153 -11.56 -19.36 -3.99
C VAL A 153 -11.19 -20.80 -3.62
N LEU A 154 -9.91 -21.18 -3.79
CA LEU A 154 -9.43 -22.53 -3.58
C LEU A 154 -8.88 -22.76 -2.18
N SER A 155 -8.15 -21.78 -1.62
CA SER A 155 -7.45 -21.94 -0.34
C SER A 155 -7.22 -20.62 0.39
N GLU A 156 -7.18 -20.70 1.72
CA GLU A 156 -6.74 -19.61 2.60
C GLU A 156 -5.21 -19.39 2.58
N SER A 157 -4.48 -20.19 1.79
CA SER A 157 -3.05 -20.04 1.54
C SER A 157 -2.75 -19.89 0.05
N LEU A 158 -1.89 -18.93 -0.28
CA LEU A 158 -1.28 -18.79 -1.60
C LEU A 158 0.22 -19.01 -1.48
N GLN A 159 0.71 -20.06 -2.14
CA GLN A 159 2.13 -20.35 -2.28
C GLN A 159 2.70 -19.62 -3.50
N ILE A 160 3.85 -18.99 -3.33
CA ILE A 160 4.60 -18.28 -4.37
C ILE A 160 5.97 -18.94 -4.49
N ILE A 161 6.16 -19.64 -5.61
CA ILE A 161 7.41 -20.34 -5.92
C ILE A 161 8.12 -19.58 -7.04
N VAL A 162 9.34 -19.12 -6.81
CA VAL A 162 10.11 -18.36 -7.79
C VAL A 162 11.33 -19.13 -8.24
N THR A 163 11.43 -19.28 -9.56
CA THR A 163 12.55 -19.91 -10.26
C THR A 163 13.10 -18.92 -11.28
N LYS A 164 14.26 -19.24 -11.88
CA LYS A 164 14.92 -18.35 -12.83
C LYS A 164 14.03 -17.97 -14.02
N ASP A 165 13.15 -18.89 -14.42
CA ASP A 165 12.36 -18.76 -15.65
C ASP A 165 10.88 -18.44 -15.40
N SER A 166 10.42 -18.52 -14.14
CA SER A 166 9.00 -18.32 -13.83
C SER A 166 8.71 -18.08 -12.35
N ALA A 167 7.59 -17.41 -12.10
CA ALA A 167 6.91 -17.39 -10.81
C ALA A 167 5.63 -18.23 -10.90
N LEU A 168 5.49 -19.22 -10.02
CA LEU A 168 4.31 -20.06 -9.87
C LEU A 168 3.52 -19.60 -8.65
N PHE A 169 2.25 -19.31 -8.86
CA PHE A 169 1.25 -19.05 -7.83
C PHE A 169 0.38 -20.28 -7.68
N GLN A 170 0.45 -20.94 -6.53
CA GLN A 170 -0.21 -22.21 -6.27
C GLN A 170 -1.11 -22.14 -5.04
N SER A 171 -2.31 -22.71 -5.15
CA SER A 171 -3.19 -22.94 -4.01
C SER A 171 -3.71 -24.38 -4.03
N VAL A 172 -3.70 -25.01 -2.86
CA VAL A 172 -4.23 -26.35 -2.60
C VAL A 172 -5.27 -26.22 -1.49
N GLY A 173 -6.49 -26.69 -1.75
CA GLY A 173 -7.56 -26.73 -0.76
C GLY A 173 -8.60 -27.79 -1.06
N ASP A 174 -9.68 -27.81 -0.28
CA ASP A 174 -10.63 -28.93 -0.23
C ASP A 174 -11.35 -29.17 -1.57
N ILE A 175 -11.63 -28.10 -2.31
CA ILE A 175 -12.38 -28.17 -3.57
C ILE A 175 -11.48 -28.39 -4.78
N GLY A 176 -10.15 -28.31 -4.63
CA GLY A 176 -9.20 -28.52 -5.72
C GLY A 176 -7.87 -27.80 -5.58
N THR A 177 -7.10 -27.85 -6.67
CA THR A 177 -5.78 -27.21 -6.77
C THR A 177 -5.77 -26.23 -7.94
N GLY A 178 -5.04 -25.13 -7.78
CA GLY A 178 -4.86 -24.09 -8.78
C GLY A 178 -3.39 -23.78 -8.96
N ASN A 179 -2.96 -23.60 -10.22
CA ASN A 179 -1.59 -23.28 -10.58
C ASN A 179 -1.61 -22.20 -11.67
N ILE A 180 -1.01 -21.05 -11.40
CA ILE A 180 -0.82 -19.97 -12.36
C ILE A 180 0.68 -19.72 -12.51
N VAL A 181 1.21 -19.90 -13.73
CA VAL A 181 2.63 -19.68 -14.03
C VAL A 181 2.77 -18.39 -14.82
N ILE A 182 3.55 -17.46 -14.27
CA ILE A 182 3.95 -16.22 -14.92
C ILE A 182 5.41 -16.33 -15.34
N ARG A 183 5.72 -15.96 -16.58
CA ARG A 183 7.08 -15.93 -17.13
C ARG A 183 7.49 -14.50 -17.46
N PRO A 184 8.79 -14.18 -17.44
CA PRO A 184 9.27 -12.87 -17.86
C PRO A 184 8.81 -12.56 -19.30
N LYS A 185 8.28 -11.36 -19.51
CA LYS A 185 7.83 -10.87 -20.82
C LYS A 185 8.14 -9.39 -20.89
N THR A 186 8.85 -8.97 -21.93
CA THR A 186 9.01 -7.55 -22.27
C THR A 186 8.09 -7.22 -23.44
N ASP A 187 7.20 -6.28 -23.22
CA ASP A 187 6.29 -5.73 -24.22
C ASP A 187 6.71 -4.28 -24.49
N ILE A 188 7.18 -4.00 -25.70
CA ILE A 188 7.74 -2.70 -26.08
C ILE A 188 6.62 -1.68 -26.30
N ASP A 189 5.48 -2.14 -26.83
CA ASP A 189 4.34 -1.27 -27.15
C ASP A 189 3.52 -0.95 -25.90
N HIS A 190 3.47 -1.88 -24.94
CA HIS A 190 2.74 -1.73 -23.67
C HIS A 190 3.67 -2.06 -22.48
N PRO A 191 4.62 -1.17 -22.11
CA PRO A 191 5.57 -1.43 -21.04
C PRO A 191 4.92 -1.76 -19.69
N GLU A 192 3.72 -1.25 -19.42
CA GLU A 192 2.88 -1.53 -18.26
C GLU A 192 2.46 -3.00 -18.16
N GLU A 193 2.35 -3.70 -19.29
CA GLU A 193 2.02 -5.14 -19.38
C GLU A 193 3.25 -6.05 -19.24
N SER A 194 4.45 -5.47 -19.15
CA SER A 194 5.70 -6.23 -19.03
C SER A 194 5.87 -6.85 -17.64
N VAL A 195 6.39 -8.08 -17.61
CA VAL A 195 6.77 -8.82 -16.41
C VAL A 195 8.27 -9.00 -16.35
N THR A 196 8.87 -8.67 -15.20
CA THR A 196 10.29 -8.92 -14.90
C THR A 196 10.43 -9.82 -13.68
N ILE A 197 11.35 -10.78 -13.74
CA ILE A 197 11.73 -11.65 -12.62
C ILE A 197 13.25 -11.58 -12.47
N SER A 198 13.73 -11.25 -11.28
CA SER A 198 15.13 -11.36 -10.87
C SER A 198 15.22 -12.37 -9.74
N LEU A 199 16.16 -13.31 -9.85
CA LEU A 199 16.33 -14.37 -8.87
C LEU A 199 17.81 -14.54 -8.51
N ASP A 200 18.10 -14.41 -7.23
CA ASP A 200 19.39 -14.72 -6.63
C ASP A 200 19.35 -16.12 -5.97
N LYS A 201 18.27 -16.44 -5.23
CA LYS A 201 18.03 -17.78 -4.68
C LYS A 201 16.59 -18.25 -4.94
N PRO A 202 16.35 -19.54 -5.20
CA PRO A 202 15.00 -20.08 -5.31
C PRO A 202 14.17 -19.74 -4.08
N ILE A 203 12.92 -19.35 -4.30
CA ILE A 203 11.97 -19.00 -3.24
C ILE A 203 10.79 -19.94 -3.29
N ASP A 204 10.33 -20.36 -2.12
CA ASP A 204 9.08 -21.08 -1.91
C ASP A 204 8.44 -20.62 -0.60
N LEU A 205 7.50 -19.68 -0.69
CA LEU A 205 6.86 -19.07 0.47
C LEU A 205 5.34 -19.12 0.35
N SER A 206 4.67 -19.40 1.46
CA SER A 206 3.20 -19.36 1.56
C SER A 206 2.74 -18.11 2.28
N PHE A 207 1.63 -17.51 1.84
CA PHE A 207 1.04 -16.31 2.43
C PHE A 207 -0.46 -16.49 2.67
N GLY A 208 -0.99 -15.82 3.69
CA GLY A 208 -2.43 -15.83 3.95
C GLY A 208 -3.24 -15.09 2.87
N SER A 209 -4.14 -15.80 2.18
CA SER A 209 -5.00 -15.24 1.12
C SER A 209 -5.87 -14.07 1.59
N LYS A 210 -6.23 -14.04 2.89
CA LYS A 210 -6.92 -12.89 3.51
C LYS A 210 -6.09 -11.61 3.39
N TYR A 211 -4.84 -11.60 3.85
CA TYR A 211 -3.98 -10.41 3.79
C TYR A 211 -3.66 -10.01 2.36
N LEU A 212 -3.44 -10.98 1.47
CA LEU A 212 -3.27 -10.70 0.05
C LEU A 212 -4.50 -10.01 -0.56
N SER A 213 -5.71 -10.35 -0.10
CA SER A 213 -6.94 -9.66 -0.52
C SER A 213 -6.99 -8.20 -0.10
N ASP A 214 -6.39 -7.87 1.05
CA ASP A 214 -6.31 -6.51 1.54
C ASP A 214 -5.22 -5.73 0.79
N ILE A 215 -4.05 -6.35 0.56
CA ILE A 215 -2.93 -5.78 -0.22
C ILE A 215 -3.39 -5.39 -1.63
N ILE A 216 -4.13 -6.24 -2.33
CA ILE A 216 -4.56 -5.97 -3.71
C ILE A 216 -5.58 -4.82 -3.83
N LYS A 217 -6.07 -4.23 -2.73
CA LYS A 217 -6.86 -2.98 -2.77
C LYS A 217 -6.02 -1.79 -3.24
N ALA A 218 -4.69 -1.88 -3.10
CA ALA A 218 -3.73 -0.90 -3.60
C ALA A 218 -3.56 -0.91 -5.13
N THR A 219 -4.17 -1.86 -5.86
CA THR A 219 -4.07 -1.98 -7.34
C THR A 219 -4.37 -0.69 -8.08
N SER A 220 -5.26 0.16 -7.57
CA SER A 220 -5.62 1.44 -8.20
C SER A 220 -4.56 2.55 -8.09
N LEU A 221 -3.51 2.35 -7.27
CA LEU A 221 -2.41 3.29 -7.05
C LEU A 221 -1.33 3.19 -8.12
N SER A 222 -1.11 2.00 -8.67
CA SER A 222 0.00 1.75 -9.59
C SER A 222 -0.36 0.68 -10.61
N GLN A 223 0.05 0.87 -11.87
CA GLN A 223 -0.15 -0.13 -12.94
C GLN A 223 0.65 -1.41 -12.70
N LYS A 224 1.71 -1.34 -11.88
CA LYS A 224 2.53 -2.50 -11.51
C LYS A 224 2.62 -2.66 -10.01
N VAL A 225 2.76 -3.91 -9.60
CA VAL A 225 3.18 -4.28 -8.23
C VAL A 225 4.57 -4.88 -8.30
N THR A 226 5.41 -4.57 -7.32
CA THR A 226 6.71 -5.22 -7.14
C THR A 226 6.67 -6.09 -5.89
N ILE A 227 6.92 -7.37 -6.04
CA ILE A 227 6.94 -8.38 -4.99
C ILE A 227 8.39 -8.74 -4.73
N LYS A 228 8.87 -8.51 -3.51
CA LYS A 228 10.22 -8.86 -3.06
C LYS A 228 10.12 -9.96 -2.01
N LEU A 229 10.87 -11.03 -2.23
CA LEU A 229 10.82 -12.22 -1.41
C LEU A 229 12.24 -12.61 -0.98
N THR A 230 12.36 -13.09 0.24
CA THR A 230 13.58 -13.64 0.83
C THR A 230 13.17 -14.69 1.83
N ASP A 231 13.99 -15.72 2.01
CA ASP A 231 13.75 -16.68 3.08
C ASP A 231 13.92 -15.97 4.45
N GLN A 232 13.14 -16.40 5.45
CA GLN A 232 13.22 -15.93 6.85
C GLN A 232 12.86 -14.45 7.09
N SER A 233 12.19 -13.79 6.15
CA SER A 233 11.75 -12.40 6.33
C SER A 233 10.40 -12.14 5.65
N PRO A 234 9.66 -11.10 6.08
CA PRO A 234 8.39 -10.76 5.44
C PRO A 234 8.53 -10.50 3.94
N GLY A 235 7.57 -10.99 3.15
CA GLY A 235 7.45 -10.61 1.75
C GLY A 235 7.00 -9.16 1.62
N VAL A 236 7.60 -8.41 0.69
CA VAL A 236 7.27 -7.00 0.47
C VAL A 236 6.46 -6.86 -0.82
N PHE A 237 5.28 -6.27 -0.73
CA PHE A 237 4.41 -5.93 -1.85
C PHE A 237 4.36 -4.41 -1.99
N GLU A 238 5.01 -3.88 -3.03
CA GLU A 238 5.20 -2.44 -3.24
C GLU A 238 4.35 -1.95 -4.42
N TYR A 239 3.59 -0.88 -4.16
CA TYR A 239 2.90 -0.07 -5.14
C TYR A 239 3.56 1.31 -5.16
N LYS A 240 4.11 1.71 -6.31
CA LYS A 240 4.75 3.03 -6.45
C LYS A 240 3.71 4.13 -6.57
N LEU A 241 3.99 5.26 -5.90
CA LEU A 241 3.28 6.52 -6.07
C LEU A 241 4.08 7.43 -7.02
N PRO A 242 3.56 8.61 -7.44
CA PRO A 242 4.33 9.56 -8.24
C PRO A 242 5.71 9.88 -7.64
N SER A 243 5.75 10.17 -6.33
CA SER A 243 6.98 10.28 -5.54
C SER A 243 6.79 9.62 -4.17
N GLY A 244 7.37 8.44 -4.00
CA GLY A 244 7.19 7.59 -2.83
C GLY A 244 6.53 6.24 -3.13
N TYR A 245 5.94 5.61 -2.11
CA TYR A 245 5.42 4.24 -2.21
C TYR A 245 4.38 3.92 -1.13
N LEU A 246 3.58 2.89 -1.41
CA LEU A 246 2.87 2.12 -0.40
C LEU A 246 3.41 0.68 -0.41
N ARG A 247 3.97 0.25 0.71
CA ARG A 247 4.54 -1.09 0.92
C ARG A 247 3.76 -1.85 1.97
N PHE A 248 3.56 -3.13 1.70
CA PHE A 248 3.01 -4.09 2.62
C PHE A 248 4.07 -5.15 2.91
N TYR A 249 4.39 -5.34 4.19
CA TYR A 249 5.29 -6.39 4.66
C TYR A 249 4.41 -7.48 5.29
N LEU A 250 4.37 -8.65 4.66
CA LEU A 250 3.53 -9.74 5.08
C LEU A 250 4.40 -10.92 5.51
N ALA A 251 4.25 -11.36 6.77
CA ALA A 251 4.97 -12.54 7.23
C ALA A 251 4.50 -13.79 6.46
N PRO A 252 5.43 -14.64 6.00
CA PRO A 252 5.05 -15.92 5.41
C PRO A 252 4.41 -16.83 6.46
N LYS A 253 3.55 -17.73 5.99
CA LYS A 253 3.10 -18.88 6.77
C LYS A 253 4.24 -19.89 6.82
N PHE A 254 4.66 -20.23 8.02
CA PHE A 254 5.51 -21.39 8.24
C PHE A 254 4.60 -22.59 8.46
N ASP A 255 4.79 -23.65 7.68
CA ASP A 255 4.18 -24.94 8.02
C ASP A 255 4.87 -25.45 9.29
N GLU A 256 4.10 -25.82 10.31
CA GLU A 256 4.61 -26.50 11.53
C GLU A 256 5.09 -27.95 11.24
N SER A 257 5.35 -28.29 9.98
CA SER A 257 5.75 -29.62 9.54
C SER A 257 7.26 -29.69 9.36
N ASN A 258 8.00 -29.77 10.47
CA ASN A 258 9.28 -30.46 10.55
C ASN A 258 9.51 -30.99 11.97
#